data_AF-K0SU38-F1
#
_entry.id   AF-K0SU38-F1
#
_cell.length_a   1.000
_cell.length_b   1.000
_cell.length_c   1.000
_cell.angle_alpha   90.00
_cell.angle_beta   90.00
_cell.angle_gamma   90.00
#
_symmetry.space_group_name_H-M   'P 1'
#
loop_
_entity.id
_entity.type
_entity.pdbx_description
1 polymer ?
#
loop_
_entity_poly.entity_id
_entity_poly.type
_entity_poly.pdbx_seq_one_letter_code
_entity_poly.pdbx_strand_id
1 'polypeptide(L)'
;EGMVAAIGGRFIPNIGLNLIDCDTTIPDLSLTIGGHEVKIEGSQLKIQDDSKQYCFFTVSTMMFGSAKEEGESVEEEMEEEVIDQMSRLVGEGLPIPAGYDAWLLGDTYMRQVYNVFDFDNKKYGIATLKQTVSEE
;
A
#
# COMPACT_ATOMS: atom_id res chain seq x y z
N GLU A 1 -9.53 2.65 16.22
CA GLU A 1 -8.05 2.64 16.30
C GLU A 1 -7.50 2.07 15.00
N GLY A 2 -6.41 2.62 14.46
CA GLY A 2 -5.83 2.15 13.20
C GLY A 2 -4.98 0.88 13.38
N MET A 3 -4.71 0.15 12.28
CA MET A 3 -3.94 -1.10 12.29
C MET A 3 -2.58 -0.97 13.02
N VAL A 4 -1.91 0.17 12.85
CA VAL A 4 -0.62 0.48 13.49
C VAL A 4 -0.73 0.47 15.01
N ALA A 5 -1.75 1.14 15.56
CA ALA A 5 -1.95 1.21 17.01
C ALA A 5 -2.32 -0.17 17.60
N ALA A 6 -3.07 -0.98 16.86
CA ALA A 6 -3.48 -2.32 17.29
C ALA A 6 -2.29 -3.28 17.49
N ILE A 7 -1.17 -3.05 16.81
CA ILE A 7 0.08 -3.83 16.96
C ILE A 7 1.12 -3.13 17.85
N GLY A 8 0.72 -2.10 18.59
CA GLY A 8 1.61 -1.33 19.47
C GLY A 8 2.58 -0.40 18.73
N GLY A 9 2.34 -0.16 17.45
CA GLY A 9 3.15 0.73 16.62
C GLY A 9 2.81 2.20 16.81
N ARG A 10 3.67 3.07 16.26
CA ARG A 10 3.47 4.51 16.20
C ARG A 10 3.98 5.09 14.88
N PHE A 11 3.29 6.09 14.36
CA PHE A 11 3.76 6.84 13.21
C PHE A 11 4.88 7.80 13.61
N ILE A 12 5.95 7.89 12.81
CA ILE A 12 7.07 8.82 13.00
C ILE A 12 7.00 9.89 11.91
N PRO A 13 6.51 11.12 12.22
CA PRO A 13 6.24 12.14 11.21
C PRO A 13 7.47 12.54 10.39
N ASN A 14 8.64 12.62 11.02
CA ASN A 14 9.86 13.10 10.37
C ASN A 14 10.36 12.20 9.23
N ILE A 15 9.97 10.93 9.21
CA ILE A 15 10.35 9.97 8.17
C ILE A 15 9.13 9.39 7.43
N GLY A 16 7.91 9.71 7.87
CA GLY A 16 6.67 9.24 7.24
C GLY A 16 6.42 7.73 7.36
N LEU A 17 6.99 7.05 8.36
CA LEU A 17 6.89 5.59 8.52
C LEU A 17 6.27 5.19 9.85
N ASN A 18 5.64 4.01 9.87
CA ASN A 18 5.09 3.38 11.06
C ASN A 18 6.16 2.53 11.74
N LEU A 19 6.66 2.98 12.88
CA LEU A 19 7.62 2.23 13.69
C LEU A 19 6.90 1.23 14.59
N ILE A 20 7.43 0.01 14.67
CA ILE A 20 6.96 -1.07 15.53
C ILE A 20 8.14 -1.70 16.29
N ASP A 21 7.85 -2.42 17.36
CA ASP A 21 8.83 -3.31 17.99
C ASP A 21 9.20 -4.42 17.00
N CYS A 22 10.49 -4.75 16.91
CA CYS A 22 10.96 -5.81 16.03
C CYS A 22 10.46 -7.19 16.44
N ASP A 23 10.14 -7.40 17.72
CA ASP A 23 9.61 -8.67 18.24
C ASP A 23 8.07 -8.71 18.25
N THR A 24 7.39 -7.64 17.79
CA THR A 24 5.94 -7.62 17.64
C THR A 24 5.49 -8.73 16.70
N THR A 25 4.51 -9.52 17.17
CA THR A 25 3.79 -10.48 16.33
C THR A 25 2.72 -9.74 15.53
N ILE A 26 2.90 -9.70 14.22
CA ILE A 26 1.95 -9.07 13.29
C ILE A 26 0.98 -10.17 12.80
N PRO A 27 -0.35 -9.92 12.80
CA PRO A 27 -1.30 -10.87 12.23
C PRO A 27 -1.16 -10.95 10.71
N ASP A 28 -1.46 -12.12 10.15
CA ASP A 28 -1.46 -12.33 8.70
C ASP A 28 -2.54 -11.46 8.03
N LEU A 29 -2.19 -10.87 6.89
CA LEU A 29 -3.12 -10.14 6.05
C LEU A 29 -3.67 -11.08 4.97
N SER A 30 -4.99 -11.29 4.98
CA SER A 30 -5.67 -12.14 3.99
C SER A 30 -6.59 -11.29 3.13
N LEU A 31 -6.45 -11.43 1.81
CA LEU A 31 -7.21 -10.72 0.79
C LEU A 31 -7.91 -11.75 -0.10
N THR A 32 -9.16 -11.50 -0.50
CA THR A 32 -9.83 -12.30 -1.53
C THR A 32 -10.00 -11.47 -2.78
N ILE A 33 -9.33 -11.84 -3.87
CA ILE A 33 -9.32 -11.12 -5.13
C ILE A 33 -9.80 -12.06 -6.24
N GLY A 34 -10.93 -11.73 -6.88
CA GLY A 34 -11.49 -12.57 -7.95
C GLY A 34 -11.81 -14.00 -7.52
N GLY A 35 -12.12 -14.23 -6.24
CA GLY A 35 -12.38 -15.55 -5.67
C GLY A 35 -11.13 -16.34 -5.28
N HIS A 36 -9.93 -15.78 -5.44
CA HIS A 36 -8.67 -16.35 -4.98
C HIS A 36 -8.25 -15.71 -3.66
N GLU A 37 -7.92 -16.55 -2.69
CA GLU A 37 -7.34 -16.10 -1.42
C GLU A 37 -5.83 -15.83 -1.61
N VAL A 38 -5.39 -14.65 -1.20
CA VAL A 38 -4.00 -14.24 -1.14
C VAL A 38 -3.67 -13.94 0.32
N LYS A 39 -2.77 -14.75 0.88
CA LYS A 39 -2.30 -14.61 2.25
C LYS A 39 -0.90 -14.00 2.24
N ILE A 40 -0.72 -12.94 3.00
CA ILE A 40 0.56 -12.31 3.29
C ILE A 40 0.86 -12.58 4.76
N GLU A 41 1.97 -13.26 5.03
CA GLU A 41 2.37 -13.53 6.41
C GLU A 41 2.72 -12.24 7.14
N GLY A 42 2.35 -12.14 8.41
CA GLY A 42 2.68 -10.97 9.23
C GLY A 42 4.18 -10.66 9.28
N SER A 43 5.02 -11.69 9.20
CA SER A 43 6.48 -11.59 9.09
C SER A 43 6.94 -10.76 7.87
N GLN A 44 6.17 -10.78 6.78
CA GLN A 44 6.45 -10.05 5.53
C GLN A 44 5.90 -8.62 5.53
N LEU A 45 5.09 -8.25 6.55
CA LEU A 45 4.56 -6.90 6.73
C LEU A 45 5.49 -5.99 7.55
N LYS A 46 6.72 -6.45 7.76
CA LYS A 46 7.77 -5.74 8.50
C LYS A 46 9.01 -5.60 7.64
N ILE A 47 9.55 -4.38 7.59
CA ILE A 47 10.89 -4.11 7.05
C ILE A 47 11.79 -3.78 8.22
N GLN A 48 12.94 -4.45 8.31
CA GLN A 48 13.97 -4.15 9.28
C GLN A 48 15.08 -3.36 8.59
N ASP A 49 15.57 -2.30 9.24
CA ASP A 49 16.67 -1.50 8.71
C ASP A 49 18.02 -2.24 8.84
N ASP A 50 19.05 -1.75 8.16
CA ASP A 50 20.39 -2.38 8.15
C ASP A 50 21.04 -2.41 9.54
N SER A 51 20.72 -1.44 10.41
CA SER A 51 21.21 -1.44 11.80
C SER A 51 20.59 -2.54 12.65
N LYS A 52 19.50 -3.16 12.17
CA LYS A 52 18.65 -4.13 12.87
C LYS A 52 17.97 -3.56 14.11
N GLN A 53 18.06 -2.27 14.35
CA GLN A 53 17.49 -1.62 15.53
C GLN A 53 16.05 -1.18 15.30
N TYR A 54 15.66 -0.91 14.05
CA TYR A 54 14.36 -0.35 13.72
C TYR A 54 13.58 -1.27 12.79
N CYS A 55 12.32 -1.47 13.14
CA CYS A 55 11.37 -2.21 12.33
C CYS A 55 10.19 -1.32 11.97
N PHE A 56 9.83 -1.35 10.68
CA PHE A 56 8.78 -0.54 10.12
C PHE A 56 7.65 -1.43 9.61
N PHE A 57 6.41 -1.07 9.96
CA PHE A 57 5.22 -1.70 9.45
C PHE A 57 4.90 -1.17 8.05
N THR A 58 4.67 -2.06 7.09
CA THR A 58 4.58 -1.70 5.67
C THR A 58 3.18 -1.29 5.21
N VAL A 59 2.16 -1.51 6.03
CA VAL A 59 0.80 -1.06 5.73
C VAL A 59 0.63 0.37 6.23
N SER A 60 0.25 1.26 5.33
CA SER A 60 0.07 2.69 5.59
C SER A 60 -1.30 3.14 5.13
N THR A 61 -1.92 4.03 5.91
CA THR A 61 -3.12 4.74 5.50
C THR A 61 -2.73 5.81 4.48
N MET A 62 -3.32 5.75 3.29
CA MET A 62 -3.22 6.83 2.31
C MET A 62 -4.53 7.61 2.28
N MET A 63 -4.42 8.91 2.48
CA MET A 63 -5.54 9.84 2.28
C MET A 63 -5.45 10.34 0.84
N PHE A 64 -6.33 9.83 -0.02
CA PHE A 64 -6.52 10.43 -1.33
C PHE A 64 -7.44 11.63 -1.13
N GLY A 65 -6.97 12.82 -1.52
CA GLY A 65 -7.64 14.08 -1.24
C GLY A 65 -9.14 13.99 -1.47
N SER A 66 -9.92 14.18 -0.40
CA SER A 66 -11.34 14.45 -0.54
C SER A 66 -11.46 15.84 -1.15
N ALA A 67 -11.57 15.92 -2.47
CA ALA A 67 -12.07 17.12 -3.12
C ALA A 67 -13.53 17.29 -2.74
N LYS A 68 -13.77 17.83 -1.54
CA LYS A 68 -14.99 18.56 -1.21
C LYS A 68 -14.57 19.83 -0.49
N GLU A 69 -14.67 20.90 -1.27
CA GLU A 69 -14.54 22.29 -0.90
C GLU A 69 -15.22 22.60 0.44
N GLU A 70 -14.50 23.27 1.34
CA GLU A 70 -14.94 24.50 2.00
C GLU A 70 -13.73 25.15 2.69
N GLY A 71 -13.25 26.26 2.12
CA GLY A 71 -12.41 27.24 2.84
C GLY A 71 -10.89 27.20 2.56
N GLU A 72 -10.42 28.24 1.88
CA GLU A 72 -9.02 28.70 1.72
C GLU A 72 -8.08 27.81 0.89
N SER A 73 -8.04 28.12 -0.40
CA SER A 73 -6.91 28.01 -1.34
C SER A 73 -5.65 27.30 -0.81
N VAL A 74 -5.62 25.97 -0.92
CA VAL A 74 -4.38 25.19 -0.97
C VAL A 74 -4.09 24.80 -2.43
N GLU A 75 -4.20 25.78 -3.32
CA GLU A 75 -3.69 25.69 -4.70
C GLU A 75 -2.22 26.13 -4.76
N GLU A 76 -1.66 26.69 -3.67
CA GLU A 76 -0.32 27.32 -3.69
C GLU A 76 0.86 26.42 -3.34
N GLU A 77 0.70 25.14 -2.97
CA GLU A 77 1.85 24.30 -2.56
C GLU A 77 1.99 22.94 -3.26
N MET A 78 1.12 22.57 -4.21
CA MET A 78 1.40 21.44 -5.10
C MET A 78 1.92 21.98 -6.43
N GLU A 79 3.19 21.73 -6.73
CA GLU A 79 3.80 22.05 -8.02
C GLU A 79 2.89 21.52 -9.14
N GLU A 80 2.58 22.35 -10.14
CA GLU A 80 1.73 21.99 -11.29
C GLU A 80 2.17 20.68 -11.96
N GLU A 81 3.46 20.35 -11.86
CA GLU A 81 4.06 19.11 -12.35
C GLU A 81 3.52 17.86 -11.63
N VAL A 82 3.24 17.93 -10.32
CA VAL A 82 2.66 16.82 -9.55
C VAL A 82 1.20 16.61 -9.95
N ILE A 83 0.46 17.69 -10.18
CA ILE A 83 -0.94 17.66 -10.63
C ILE A 83 -1.02 17.06 -12.05
N ASP A 84 -0.12 17.45 -12.96
CA ASP A 84 -0.04 16.91 -14.31
C ASP A 84 0.38 15.44 -14.32
N GLN A 85 1.36 15.04 -13.52
CA GLN A 85 1.76 13.62 -13.40
C GLN A 85 0.62 12.75 -12.84
N MET A 86 -0.08 13.22 -11.80
CA MET A 86 -1.25 12.52 -11.27
C MET A 86 -2.38 12.42 -12.29
N SER A 87 -2.67 13.50 -13.02
CA SER A 87 -3.71 13.53 -14.06
C SER A 87 -3.38 12.58 -15.22
N ARG A 88 -2.10 12.46 -15.61
CA ARG A 88 -1.64 11.51 -16.64
C ARG A 88 -1.72 10.06 -16.21
N LEU A 89 -1.51 9.76 -14.93
CA LEU A 89 -1.56 8.40 -14.38
C LEU A 89 -3.00 7.91 -14.20
N VAL A 90 -3.95 8.82 -13.97
CA VAL A 90 -5.32 8.50 -13.55
C VAL A 90 -6.36 8.69 -14.67
N GLY A 91 -6.06 9.51 -15.68
CA GLY A 91 -7.10 10.09 -16.53
C GLY A 91 -7.84 11.21 -15.81
N GLU A 92 -8.66 11.98 -16.52
CA GLU A 92 -9.41 13.10 -15.91
C GLU A 92 -10.32 12.61 -14.76
N GLY A 93 -9.89 12.78 -13.50
CA GLY A 93 -10.62 12.36 -12.31
C GLY A 93 -9.72 12.08 -11.10
N LEU A 94 -10.32 11.90 -9.92
CA LEU A 94 -9.60 11.40 -8.75
C LEU A 94 -9.19 9.93 -8.96
N PRO A 95 -8.01 9.49 -8.48
CA PRO A 95 -7.52 8.10 -8.63
C PRO A 95 -8.46 7.06 -8.06
N ILE A 96 -9.25 7.44 -7.06
CA ILE A 96 -10.22 6.59 -6.40
C ILE A 96 -11.57 7.31 -6.44
N PRO A 97 -12.61 6.68 -7.01
CA PRO A 97 -13.94 7.25 -7.02
C PRO A 97 -14.44 7.52 -5.59
N ALA A 98 -15.18 8.61 -5.41
CA ALA A 98 -15.75 8.94 -4.10
C ALA A 98 -16.66 7.82 -3.58
N GLY A 99 -16.56 7.52 -2.29
CA GLY A 99 -17.38 6.50 -1.62
C GLY A 99 -16.82 5.08 -1.67
N TYR A 100 -15.60 4.88 -2.17
CA TYR A 100 -14.91 3.59 -2.13
C TYR A 100 -13.75 3.61 -1.13
N ASP A 101 -13.64 2.55 -0.34
CA ASP A 101 -12.43 2.23 0.43
C ASP A 101 -11.48 1.45 -0.49
N ALA A 102 -10.38 2.07 -0.87
CA ALA A 102 -9.41 1.47 -1.78
C ALA A 102 -8.18 0.95 -1.04
N TRP A 103 -7.70 -0.23 -1.48
CA TRP A 103 -6.40 -0.77 -1.09
C TRP A 103 -5.41 -0.58 -2.23
N LEU A 104 -4.25 0.00 -1.93
CA LEU A 104 -3.11 -0.05 -2.83
C LEU A 104 -2.30 -1.31 -2.55
N LEU A 105 -2.29 -2.23 -3.51
CA LEU A 105 -1.61 -3.51 -3.40
C LEU A 105 -0.21 -3.41 -4.01
N GLY A 106 0.76 -3.01 -3.21
CA GLY A 106 2.16 -2.81 -3.62
C GLY A 106 3.01 -4.08 -3.60
N ASP A 107 4.33 -3.87 -3.47
CA ASP A 107 5.37 -4.91 -3.54
C ASP A 107 5.10 -6.13 -2.65
N THR A 108 4.69 -5.94 -1.40
CA THR A 108 4.39 -7.04 -0.47
C THR A 108 3.34 -8.01 -1.01
N TYR A 109 2.32 -7.49 -1.70
CA TYR A 109 1.31 -8.29 -2.38
C TYR A 109 1.85 -8.90 -3.69
N MET A 110 2.53 -8.09 -4.50
CA MET A 110 3.04 -8.51 -5.81
C MET A 110 4.10 -9.63 -5.71
N ARG A 111 4.72 -9.81 -4.55
CA ARG A 111 5.60 -10.96 -4.25
C ARG A 111 4.87 -12.27 -3.99
N GLN A 112 3.55 -12.26 -3.75
CA GLN A 112 2.78 -13.47 -3.46
C GLN A 112 2.18 -14.11 -4.71
N VAL A 113 1.89 -13.29 -5.72
CA VAL A 113 1.16 -13.73 -6.92
C VAL A 113 1.79 -13.17 -8.18
N TYR A 114 1.67 -13.91 -9.27
CA TYR A 114 2.02 -13.40 -10.60
C TYR A 114 0.88 -12.50 -11.10
N ASN A 115 1.23 -11.28 -11.51
CA ASN A 115 0.30 -10.25 -11.93
C ASN A 115 0.31 -10.12 -13.46
N VAL A 116 -0.87 -10.15 -14.08
CA VAL A 116 -1.05 -9.90 -15.52
C VAL A 116 -1.89 -8.64 -15.70
N PHE A 117 -1.29 -7.63 -16.34
CA PHE A 117 -1.96 -6.40 -16.72
C PHE A 117 -2.28 -6.46 -18.21
N ASP A 118 -3.52 -6.84 -18.55
CA ASP A 118 -4.00 -6.95 -19.93
C ASP A 118 -4.69 -5.64 -20.33
N PHE A 119 -3.91 -4.74 -20.92
CA PHE A 119 -4.38 -3.42 -21.35
C PHE A 119 -5.41 -3.52 -22.48
N ASP A 120 -5.19 -4.43 -23.45
CA ASP A 120 -6.05 -4.58 -24.62
C ASP A 120 -7.46 -5.00 -24.22
N ASN A 121 -7.58 -5.96 -23.29
CA ASN A 121 -8.86 -6.44 -22.80
C ASN A 121 -9.36 -5.71 -21.55
N LYS A 122 -8.60 -4.74 -21.03
CA LYS A 122 -8.89 -4.00 -19.78
C LYS A 122 -9.16 -4.94 -18.60
N LYS A 123 -8.29 -5.93 -18.42
CA LYS A 123 -8.42 -6.96 -17.40
C LYS A 123 -7.16 -7.04 -16.53
N TYR A 124 -7.40 -7.42 -15.30
CA TYR A 124 -6.37 -7.81 -14.36
C TYR A 124 -6.46 -9.32 -14.11
N GLY A 125 -5.34 -10.01 -14.26
CA GLY A 125 -5.22 -11.45 -14.05
C GLY A 125 -4.24 -11.75 -12.92
N ILE A 126 -4.54 -12.82 -12.19
CA ILE A 126 -3.67 -13.35 -11.13
C ILE A 126 -3.39 -14.83 -11.38
N ALA A 127 -2.17 -15.25 -11.07
CA ALA A 127 -1.77 -16.66 -11.10
C ALA A 127 -0.82 -16.98 -9.95
N THR A 128 -0.68 -18.27 -9.64
CA THR A 128 0.27 -18.72 -8.63
C THR A 128 1.71 -18.39 -9.03
N LEU A 129 2.45 -17.74 -8.13
CA LEU A 129 3.86 -17.45 -8.36
C LEU A 129 4.68 -18.74 -8.25
N LYS A 130 5.63 -18.93 -9.17
CA LYS A 130 6.59 -20.04 -9.08
C LYS A 130 7.55 -19.77 -7.93
N GLN A 131 7.52 -20.63 -6.91
CA GLN A 131 8.49 -20.58 -5.81
C GLN A 131 9.87 -21.01 -6.32
N THR A 132 10.90 -20.22 -6.03
CA THR A 132 12.29 -20.61 -6.29
C THR A 132 12.73 -21.56 -5.20
N VAL A 133 13.12 -22.78 -5.57
CA VAL A 133 13.80 -23.69 -4.63
C VAL A 133 15.19 -23.10 -4.40
N SER A 134 15.45 -22.56 -3.21
CA SER A 134 16.82 -22.28 -2.79
C SER A 134 17.50 -23.61 -2.49
N GLU A 135 18.46 -24.02 -3.31
CA GLU A 135 19.40 -25.09 -2.95
C GLU A 135 20.26 -24.57 -1.78
N GLU A 136 20.17 -25.24 -0.63
CA GLU A 136 21.05 -25.05 0.54
C GLU A 136 22.48 -25.53 0.26
#